data_AF-A0A919W6T1-F1
#
_entry.id   AF-A0A919W6T1-F1
#
_cell.length_a   1.000
_cell.length_b   1.000
_cell.length_c   1.000
_cell.angle_alpha   90.00
_cell.angle_beta   90.00
_cell.angle_gamma   90.00
#
_symmetry.space_group_name_H-M   'P 1'
#
loop_
_entity.id
_entity.type
_entity.pdbx_description
1 polymer ?
#
loop_
_entity_poly.entity_id
_entity_poly.type
_entity_poly.pdbx_seq_one_letter_code
_entity_poly.pdbx_strand_id
1 'polypeptide(L)' 'MVYDTVHKVIAEGNFVLTVSEGSFGPAPTAFYDLFRVDNGKIVEHWDITPEIVADLPHSNGPF' A
#
# COMPACT_ATOMS: atom_id res chain seq x y z
N MET A 1 4.24 -4.14 -11.69
CA MET A 1 3.40 -3.58 -10.63
C MET A 1 2.28 -2.84 -11.29
N VAL A 2 1.06 -3.34 -11.11
CA VAL A 2 -0.18 -2.70 -11.55
C VAL A 2 -1.00 -2.44 -10.30
N TYR A 3 -1.51 -1.22 -10.17
CA TYR A 3 -2.40 -0.85 -9.07
C TYR A 3 -3.83 -0.84 -9.59
N ASP A 4 -4.74 -1.45 -8.83
CA ASP A 4 -6.15 -1.59 -9.21
C ASP A 4 -7.05 -0.72 -8.33
N THR A 5 -6.91 -0.82 -6.99
CA THR A 5 -7.77 -0.10 -6.04
C THR A 5 -6.95 0.55 -4.93
N VAL A 6 -7.23 1.81 -4.61
CA VAL A 6 -6.75 2.46 -3.38
C VAL A 6 -7.83 2.36 -2.31
N HIS A 7 -7.55 1.60 -1.24
CA HIS A 7 -8.48 1.36 -0.14
C HIS A 7 -8.45 2.48 0.90
N LYS A 8 -7.27 3.06 1.16
CA LYS A 8 -7.10 4.10 2.18
C LYS A 8 -5.95 5.04 1.83
N VAL A 9 -6.13 6.31 2.19
CA VAL A 9 -5.06 7.31 2.23
C VAL A 9 -5.09 7.97 3.60
N ILE A 10 -3.97 7.93 4.31
CA ILE A 10 -3.81 8.55 5.63
C ILE A 10 -2.66 9.53 5.54
N ALA A 11 -2.90 10.79 5.92
CA ALA A 11 -1.89 11.83 5.94
C ALA A 11 -1.73 12.38 7.36
N GLU A 12 -0.51 12.42 7.86
CA GLU A 12 -0.16 12.98 9.17
C GLU A 12 1.20 13.69 9.10
N GLY A 13 1.22 14.97 9.47
CA GLY A 13 2.41 15.80 9.34
C GLY A 13 2.90 15.87 7.88
N ASN A 14 4.13 15.42 7.65
CA ASN A 14 4.73 15.35 6.32
C ASN A 14 4.80 13.91 5.77
N PHE A 15 4.02 12.98 6.34
CA PHE A 15 3.92 11.61 5.86
C PHE A 15 2.55 11.32 5.25
N VAL A 16 2.54 10.45 4.24
CA VAL A 16 1.34 9.94 3.59
C VAL A 16 1.46 8.44 3.42
N LEU A 17 0.55 7.67 4.03
CA LEU A 17 0.40 6.23 3.80
C LEU A 17 -0.72 6.00 2.80
N THR A 18 -0.44 5.27 1.72
CA THR A 18 -1.47 4.74 0.82
C THR A 18 -1.55 3.22 0.97
N VAL A 19 -2.76 2.73 1.19
CA VAL A 19 -3.06 1.30 1.25
C VAL A 19 -3.85 0.96 -0.01
N SER A 20 -3.29 0.11 -0.85
CA SER A 20 -3.85 -0.24 -2.14
C SER A 20 -3.63 -1.71 -2.47
N GLU A 21 -4.32 -2.20 -3.51
CA GLU A 21 -4.15 -3.54 -4.04
C GLU A 21 -3.89 -3.50 -5.54
N GLY A 22 -3.32 -4.58 -6.03
CA GLY A 22 -3.22 -4.86 -7.45
C GLY A 22 -2.38 -6.11 -7.70
N SER A 23 -1.45 -6.04 -8.64
CA SER A 23 -0.59 -7.18 -8.98
C SER A 23 0.90 -6.83 -9.06
N PHE A 24 1.72 -7.68 -8.44
CA PHE A 24 3.17 -7.70 -8.63
C PHE A 24 3.56 -8.94 -9.45
N GLY A 25 3.62 -8.77 -10.77
CA GLY A 25 3.75 -9.91 -11.68
C GLY A 25 2.43 -10.68 -11.74
N PRO A 26 2.43 -12.02 -11.62
CA PRO A 26 1.20 -12.81 -11.59
C PRO A 26 0.52 -12.83 -10.21
N ALA A 27 1.19 -12.35 -9.15
CA ALA A 27 0.70 -12.43 -7.79
C ALA A 27 -0.22 -11.25 -7.45
N PRO A 28 -1.42 -11.48 -6.87
CA PRO A 28 -2.21 -10.41 -6.26
C PRO A 28 -1.45 -9.88 -5.03
N THR A 29 -1.36 -8.57 -4.89
CA THR A 29 -0.46 -7.94 -3.93
C THR A 29 -1.15 -6.76 -3.27
N ALA A 30 -0.97 -6.66 -1.96
CA ALA A 30 -1.31 -5.47 -1.20
C ALA A 30 -0.08 -4.56 -1.15
N PHE A 31 -0.27 -3.27 -1.35
CA PHE A 31 0.78 -2.26 -1.30
C PHE A 31 0.48 -1.29 -0.17
N TYR A 32 1.42 -1.21 0.77
CA TYR A 32 1.41 -0.22 1.85
C TYR A 32 2.59 0.71 1.62
N ASP A 33 2.36 1.76 0.83
CA ASP A 33 3.38 2.73 0.47
C ASP A 33 3.34 3.91 1.45
N LEU A 34 4.44 4.13 2.17
CA LEU A 34 4.64 5.29 3.03
C LEU A 34 5.56 6.28 2.31
N PHE A 35 5.09 7.51 2.15
CA PHE A 35 5.84 8.61 1.57
C PHE A 35 6.15 9.66 2.63
N ARG A 36 7.35 10.24 2.56
CA ARG A 36 7.63 11.55 3.18
C ARG A 36 7.63 12.63 2.10
N VAL A 37 6.89 13.70 2.35
CA VAL A 37 6.77 14.86 1.46
C VAL A 37 7.55 16.03 2.04
N ASP A 38 8.33 16.70 1.21
CA ASP A 38 8.98 17.96 1.56
C ASP A 38 8.96 18.92 0.36
N ASN A 39 8.66 20.19 0.61
CA ASN A 39 8.54 21.22 -0.43
C ASN A 39 7.66 20.80 -1.63
N GLY A 40 6.54 20.13 -1.34
CA GLY A 40 5.59 19.65 -2.36
C GLY A 40 6.08 18.47 -3.21
N LYS A 41 7.18 17.81 -2.81
CA LYS A 41 7.76 16.65 -3.50
C LYS A 41 7.85 15.46 -2.57
N ILE A 42 7.70 14.25 -3.12
CA ILE A 42 8.07 13.01 -2.41
C ILE A 42 9.59 12.98 -2.33
N VAL A 43 10.13 12.88 -1.11
CA VAL A 43 11.58 12.87 -0.86
C VAL A 43 12.06 11.55 -0.28
N GLU A 44 11.19 10.76 0.33
CA GLU A 44 11.45 9.39 0.79
C GLU A 44 10.22 8.51 0.52
N HIS A 45 10.47 7.23 0.25
CA HIS A 45 9.46 6.20 0.00
C HIS A 45 9.91 4.89 0.67
N TRP A 46 8.99 4.25 1.37
CA TRP A 46 9.14 2.91 1.93
C TRP A 46 7.88 2.12 1.63
N ASP A 47 8.01 0.82 1.48
CA ASP A 47 6.88 -0.06 1.25
C ASP A 47 7.00 -1.39 2.01
N ILE A 48 5.86 -2.04 2.12
CA ILE A 48 5.77 -3.50 2.17
C ILE A 48 4.81 -3.97 1.09
N THR A 49 5.10 -5.11 0.48
CA THR A 49 4.35 -5.66 -0.66
C THR A 49 3.95 -7.12 -0.43
N PRO A 50 3.16 -7.43 0.62
CA PRO A 50 2.73 -8.80 0.86
C PRO A 50 1.80 -9.32 -0.25
N GLU A 51 2.01 -10.57 -0.66
CA GLU A 51 1.05 -11.29 -1.50
C GLU A 51 -0.27 -11.49 -0.74
N ILE A 52 -1.39 -11.26 -1.43
CA ILE A 52 -2.73 -11.49 -0.87
C ILE A 52 -3.05 -12.97 -1.02
N VAL A 53 -3.10 -13.68 0.11
CA VAL A 53 -3.44 -15.10 0.15
C VAL A 53 -4.92 -15.32 0.47
N ALA A 54 -5.51 -16.38 -0.09
CA ALA A 54 -6.92 -16.70 0.10
C ALA A 54 -7.24 -17.21 1.52
N ASP A 55 -6.28 -17.86 2.19
CA ASP A 55 -6.46 -18.44 3.52
C ASP A 55 -5.73 -17.59 4.57
N LEU A 56 -6.49 -16.80 5.32
CA LEU A 56 -6.00 -15.96 6.41
C LEU A 56 -6.42 -16.57 7.76
N PRO A 57 -5.60 -16.43 8.81
CA PRO A 57 -5.95 -16.92 10.15
C PRO A 57 -7.08 -16.11 10.83
N HIS A 58 -7.70 -15.16 10.11
CA HIS A 58 -8.80 -14.31 10.56
C HIS A 58 -9.72 -13.93 9.41
N SER A 59 -10.96 -13.55 9.71
CA SER A 59 -12.00 -13.19 8.73
C SER A 59 -12.05 -11.72 8.33
N ASN A 60 -11.11 -10.88 8.81
CA ASN A 60 -11.13 -9.43 8.58
C ASN A 60 -10.79 -9.01 7.13
N GLY A 61 -10.25 -9.91 6.32
CA GLY A 61 -9.68 -9.58 5.01
C GLY A 61 -8.30 -8.89 5.10
N PRO A 62 -7.70 -8.54 3.95
CA PRO A 62 -6.34 -7.99 3.87
C PRO A 62 -6.21 -6.46 4.11
N PHE A 63 -7.31 -5.70 4.25
CA PHE A 63 -7.31 -4.22 4.29
C PHE A 63 -8.17 -3.61 5.41
#